data_AF-A0A7J2YCQ6-F1
#
_entry.id   AF-A0A7J2YCQ6-F1
#
_cell.length_a   1.000
_cell.length_b   1.000
_cell.length_c   1.000
_cell.angle_alpha   90.00
_cell.angle_beta   90.00
_cell.angle_gamma   90.00
#
_symmetry.space_group_name_H-M   'P 1'
#
loop_
_entity.id
_entity.type
_entity.pdbx_description
1 polymer ?
#
loop_
_entity_poly.entity_id
_entity_poly.type
_entity_poly.pdbx_seq_one_letter_code
_entity_poly.pdbx_strand_id
1 'polypeptide(L)'
;MTYKIDCPTCKQRVNYVRLRIDRPKCEDGHPIGRWVMCQGQNGKHVFLSKDANDACPVCDDKSKVDVPLGTKVKCMKMYPNGQPCPTPEYSWFREGPPCNLNHIDVILVK
;
A
#
# COMPACT_ATOMS: atom_id res chain seq x y z
N MET A 1 3.00 7.59 14.06
CA MET A 1 3.72 8.26 12.94
C MET A 1 2.90 8.09 11.66
N THR A 2 2.55 9.19 11.00
CA THR A 2 1.89 9.17 9.69
C THR A 2 2.96 8.87 8.66
N TYR A 3 2.97 7.66 8.10
CA TYR A 3 3.91 7.33 7.03
C TYR A 3 3.55 8.15 5.79
N LYS A 4 4.43 9.09 5.43
CA LYS A 4 4.26 10.01 4.29
C LYS A 4 5.00 9.42 3.08
N ILE A 5 4.40 9.48 1.89
CA ILE A 5 5.07 9.10 0.64
C ILE A 5 5.51 10.39 -0.07
N ASP A 6 6.82 10.54 -0.23
CA ASP A 6 7.42 11.62 -1.00
C ASP A 6 7.81 11.11 -2.39
N CYS A 7 7.68 11.98 -3.39
CA CYS A 7 8.07 11.68 -4.76
C CYS A 7 9.58 11.41 -4.83
N PRO A 8 10.04 10.28 -5.39
CA PRO A 8 11.47 10.01 -5.50
C PRO A 8 12.19 11.04 -6.38
N THR A 9 11.51 11.60 -7.37
CA THR A 9 12.05 12.57 -8.35
C THR A 9 12.05 14.00 -7.81
N CYS A 10 10.89 14.62 -7.61
CA CYS A 10 10.80 16.04 -7.23
C CYS A 10 10.66 16.28 -5.72
N LYS A 11 10.72 15.22 -4.90
CA LYS A 11 10.63 15.26 -3.42
C LYS A 11 9.34 15.87 -2.85
N GLN A 12 8.39 16.25 -3.71
CA GLN A 12 7.10 16.74 -3.26
C GLN A 12 6.34 15.63 -2.54
N ARG A 13 5.57 16.04 -1.53
CA ARG A 13 4.69 15.14 -0.82
C ARG A 13 3.53 14.72 -1.72
N VAL A 14 3.32 13.42 -1.88
CA VAL A 14 2.25 12.91 -2.75
C VAL A 14 0.91 12.96 -2.02
N ASN A 15 -0.09 13.58 -2.64
CA ASN A 15 -1.44 13.59 -2.11
C ASN A 15 -1.98 12.15 -2.06
N TYR A 16 -2.62 11.80 -0.95
CA TYR A 16 -3.24 10.50 -0.73
C TYR A 16 -4.15 10.06 -1.89
N VAL A 17 -4.92 10.98 -2.48
CA VAL A 17 -5.84 10.66 -3.59
C VAL A 17 -5.09 10.09 -4.80
N ARG A 18 -3.86 10.56 -5.04
CA ARG A 18 -3.00 10.09 -6.15
C ARG A 18 -2.43 8.70 -5.91
N LEU A 19 -2.46 8.21 -4.67
CA LEU A 19 -1.98 6.87 -4.30
C LEU A 19 -3.02 5.76 -4.54
N ARG A 20 -4.28 6.13 -4.83
CA ARG A 20 -5.41 5.19 -4.98
C ARG A 20 -5.51 4.50 -6.36
N ILE A 21 -4.47 4.59 -7.19
CA ILE A 21 -4.39 3.99 -8.52
C ILE A 21 -3.23 3.00 -8.59
N ASP A 22 -3.25 2.03 -9.51
CA ASP A 22 -2.25 0.94 -9.61
C ASP A 22 -0.80 1.45 -9.68
N ARG A 23 -0.59 2.48 -10.50
CA ARG A 23 0.71 3.11 -10.74
C ARG A 23 0.63 4.58 -10.34
N PRO A 24 0.75 4.88 -9.04
CA PRO A 24 0.60 6.24 -8.56
C PRO A 24 1.66 7.17 -9.13
N LYS A 25 1.26 8.42 -9.34
CA LYS A 25 2.11 9.52 -9.82
C LYS A 25 2.01 10.71 -8.86
N CYS A 26 3.05 11.53 -8.75
CA CYS A 26 2.94 12.82 -8.04
C CYS A 26 2.07 13.81 -8.83
N GLU A 27 1.85 15.01 -8.27
CA GLU A 27 1.11 16.09 -8.96
C GLU A 27 1.75 16.46 -10.31
N ASP A 28 3.09 16.43 -10.38
CA ASP A 28 3.84 16.71 -11.63
C ASP A 28 3.89 15.51 -12.60
N GLY A 29 3.22 14.40 -12.28
CA GLY A 29 3.18 13.21 -13.15
C GLY A 29 4.37 12.25 -13.05
N HIS A 30 5.36 12.48 -12.18
CA HIS A 30 6.46 11.53 -11.96
C HIS A 30 5.95 10.22 -11.33
N PRO A 31 6.46 9.06 -11.77
CA PRO A 31 6.09 7.77 -11.19
C PRO A 31 6.57 7.67 -9.74
N ILE A 32 5.69 7.18 -8.88
CA ILE A 32 5.97 6.97 -7.45
C ILE A 32 6.37 5.52 -7.17
N GLY A 33 5.82 4.60 -7.96
CA GLY A 33 6.01 3.17 -7.82
C GLY A 33 4.80 2.43 -8.37
N ARG A 34 4.63 1.19 -7.95
CA ARG A 34 3.51 0.32 -8.29
C ARG A 34 3.03 -0.43 -7.05
N TRP A 35 1.72 -0.54 -6.89
CA TRP A 35 1.15 -1.41 -5.89
C TRP A 35 1.33 -2.87 -6.28
N VAL A 36 1.91 -3.63 -5.38
CA VAL A 36 2.16 -5.06 -5.55
C VAL A 36 1.73 -5.80 -4.30
N MET A 37 1.56 -7.10 -4.44
CA MET A 37 1.27 -8.03 -3.36
C MET A 37 2.42 -9.01 -3.20
N CYS A 38 2.90 -9.23 -1.97
CA CYS A 38 3.89 -10.27 -1.72
C CYS A 38 3.28 -11.68 -1.76
N GLN A 39 4.10 -12.71 -1.97
CA GLN A 39 3.68 -14.11 -1.98
C GLN A 39 4.11 -14.89 -0.72
N GLY A 40 4.43 -14.18 0.36
CA GLY A 40 4.94 -14.78 1.60
C GLY A 40 3.99 -15.82 2.22
N GLN A 41 4.58 -16.81 2.89
CA GLN A 41 3.85 -17.91 3.53
C GLN A 41 2.99 -17.48 4.73
N ASN A 42 3.34 -16.36 5.38
CA ASN A 42 2.63 -15.80 6.54
C ASN A 42 1.50 -14.82 6.16
N GLY A 43 0.94 -14.98 4.96
CA GLY A 43 -0.08 -14.10 4.41
C GLY A 43 0.49 -13.11 3.38
N LYS A 44 -0.37 -12.72 2.44
CA LYS A 44 -0.01 -11.83 1.35
C LYS A 44 -0.27 -10.38 1.74
N HIS A 45 0.68 -9.50 1.47
CA HIS A 45 0.60 -8.10 1.88
C HIS A 45 0.68 -7.18 0.67
N VAL A 46 -0.16 -6.15 0.64
CA VAL A 46 -0.12 -5.11 -0.39
C VAL A 46 0.81 -4.00 0.06
N PHE A 47 1.75 -3.62 -0.80
CA PHE A 47 2.70 -2.53 -0.54
C PHE A 47 3.08 -1.81 -1.84
N LEU A 48 3.60 -0.60 -1.69
CA LEU A 48 4.08 0.21 -2.80
C LEU A 48 5.55 -0.13 -3.08
N SER A 49 5.81 -0.80 -4.20
CA SER A 49 7.17 -1.09 -4.67
C SER A 49 7.64 0.03 -5.60
N LYS A 50 8.81 0.58 -5.31
CA LYS A 50 9.50 1.58 -6.12
C LYS A 50 10.47 0.91 -7.09
N ASP A 51 11.08 -0.19 -6.66
CA ASP A 51 12.10 -0.93 -7.40
C ASP A 51 11.79 -2.43 -7.51
N ALA A 52 12.29 -3.06 -8.57
CA ALA A 52 12.14 -4.50 -8.80
C ALA A 52 12.74 -5.37 -7.68
N ASN A 53 13.69 -4.84 -6.91
CA ASN A 53 14.35 -5.56 -5.81
C ASN A 53 13.74 -5.31 -4.44
N ASP A 54 12.73 -4.45 -4.32
CA ASP A 54 12.08 -4.18 -3.04
C ASP A 54 11.47 -5.46 -2.46
N ALA A 55 11.78 -5.73 -1.20
CA ALA A 55 11.14 -6.74 -0.39
C ALA A 55 9.88 -6.17 0.27
N CYS A 56 8.96 -7.06 0.64
CA CYS A 56 7.79 -6.71 1.42
C CYS A 56 8.22 -6.12 2.77
N PRO A 57 7.78 -4.91 3.15
CA PRO A 57 8.20 -4.28 4.40
C PRO A 57 7.65 -4.97 5.67
N VAL A 58 6.81 -6.00 5.50
CA VAL A 58 6.12 -6.71 6.59
C VAL A 58 6.71 -8.09 6.84
N CYS A 59 6.97 -8.84 5.76
CA CYS A 59 7.44 -10.23 5.85
C CYS A 59 8.78 -10.47 5.14
N ASP A 60 9.41 -9.41 4.62
CA ASP A 60 10.69 -9.42 3.89
C ASP A 60 10.71 -10.31 2.63
N ASP A 61 9.54 -10.79 2.20
CA ASP A 61 9.40 -11.59 0.99
C ASP A 61 9.70 -10.75 -0.28
N LYS A 62 10.58 -11.25 -1.13
CA LYS A 62 11.00 -10.59 -2.38
C LYS A 62 10.12 -10.95 -3.57
N SER A 63 9.28 -11.99 -3.45
CA SER A 63 8.35 -12.41 -4.49
C SER A 63 7.14 -11.50 -4.47
N LYS A 64 6.93 -10.78 -5.57
CA LYS A 64 5.82 -9.84 -5.71
C LYS A 64 5.09 -10.05 -7.01
N VAL A 65 3.77 -9.92 -6.94
CA VAL A 65 2.87 -10.00 -8.07
C VAL A 65 1.95 -8.78 -8.08
N ASP A 66 1.33 -8.54 -9.23
CA ASP A 66 0.33 -7.50 -9.37
C ASP A 66 -0.88 -7.80 -8.49
N VAL A 67 -1.49 -6.77 -7.92
CA VAL A 67 -2.70 -6.94 -7.11
C VAL A 67 -3.91 -7.00 -8.04
N PRO A 68 -4.65 -8.12 -8.12
CA PRO A 68 -5.84 -8.19 -8.96
C PRO A 68 -6.88 -7.14 -8.55
N LEU A 69 -7.58 -6.57 -9.53
CA LEU A 69 -8.70 -5.65 -9.28
C LEU A 69 -9.76 -6.35 -8.40
N GLY A 70 -10.21 -5.66 -7.35
CA GLY A 70 -11.24 -6.19 -6.45
C GLY A 70 -10.74 -7.18 -5.39
N THR A 71 -9.42 -7.41 -5.30
CA THR A 71 -8.81 -8.23 -4.23
C THR A 71 -9.30 -7.76 -2.86
N LYS A 72 -9.80 -8.69 -2.05
CA LYS A 72 -10.24 -8.38 -0.68
C LYS A 72 -9.04 -8.15 0.21
N VAL A 73 -9.01 -6.99 0.85
CA VAL A 73 -7.92 -6.59 1.73
C VAL A 73 -8.44 -6.05 3.05
N LYS A 74 -7.61 -6.17 4.10
CA LYS A 74 -7.87 -5.61 5.42
C LYS A 74 -6.66 -4.81 5.90
N CYS A 75 -6.90 -3.62 6.43
CA CYS A 75 -5.86 -2.89 7.12
C CYS A 75 -5.56 -3.58 8.45
N MET A 76 -4.28 -3.89 8.68
CA MET A 76 -3.78 -4.53 9.90
C MET A 76 -2.89 -3.59 10.71
N LYS A 77 -2.97 -2.27 10.47
CA LYS A 77 -2.25 -1.28 11.28
C LYS A 77 -2.63 -1.43 12.76
N MET A 78 -1.63 -1.52 13.63
CA MET A 78 -1.81 -1.44 15.08
C MET A 78 -1.72 0.02 15.51
N TYR A 79 -2.75 0.52 16.18
CA TYR A 79 -2.71 1.84 16.80
C TYR A 79 -1.88 1.82 18.08
N PRO A 80 -1.40 2.98 18.58
CA PRO A 80 -0.59 3.05 19.81
C PRO A 80 -1.29 2.46 21.06
N ASN A 81 -2.62 2.37 21.03
CA ASN A 81 -3.42 1.74 22.07
C ASN A 81 -3.50 0.19 21.95
N GLY A 82 -2.76 -0.41 21.02
CA GLY A 82 -2.73 -1.85 20.77
C GLY A 82 -3.92 -2.40 19.98
N GLN A 83 -4.86 -1.56 19.53
CA GLN A 83 -5.99 -2.03 18.74
C GLN A 83 -5.65 -2.10 17.24
N PRO A 84 -6.09 -3.16 16.53
CA PRO A 84 -5.96 -3.23 15.08
C PRO A 84 -6.90 -2.24 14.41
N CYS A 85 -6.60 -1.89 13.16
CA CYS A 85 -7.44 -0.97 12.41
C CYS A 85 -8.89 -1.50 12.32
N PRO A 86 -9.89 -0.71 12.75
CA PRO A 86 -11.29 -1.16 12.79
C PRO A 86 -11.96 -1.11 11.42
N THR A 87 -11.22 -0.76 10.36
CA THR A 87 -11.80 -0.67 9.02
C THR A 87 -12.25 -2.05 8.56
N PRO A 88 -13.44 -2.13 7.93
CA PRO A 88 -13.92 -3.37 7.35
C PRO A 88 -13.01 -3.77 6.18
N GLU A 89 -13.16 -5.02 5.76
CA GLU A 89 -12.53 -5.49 4.52
C GLU A 89 -13.08 -4.68 3.34
N TYR A 90 -12.20 -4.40 2.38
CA TYR A 90 -12.55 -3.64 1.20
C TYR A 90 -11.89 -4.24 -0.04
N SER A 91 -12.42 -3.89 -1.20
CA SER A 91 -12.01 -4.41 -2.50
C SER A 91 -10.98 -3.45 -3.10
N TRP A 92 -9.73 -3.91 -3.14
CA TRP A 92 -8.60 -3.15 -3.63
C TRP A 92 -8.87 -2.61 -5.05
N PHE A 93 -8.54 -1.32 -5.26
CA PHE A 93 -8.80 -0.55 -6.50
C PHE A 93 -10.25 -0.43 -6.98
N ARG A 94 -11.24 -1.09 -6.35
CA ARG A 94 -12.66 -0.94 -6.69
C ARG A 94 -13.36 0.03 -5.76
N GLU A 95 -13.14 -0.13 -4.46
CA GLU A 95 -13.69 0.76 -3.42
C GLU A 95 -12.68 1.83 -3.01
N GLY A 96 -11.41 1.62 -3.38
CA GLY A 96 -10.27 2.39 -2.89
C GLY A 96 -10.01 2.09 -1.40
N PRO A 97 -8.80 2.36 -0.90
CA PRO A 97 -8.55 2.29 0.53
C PRO A 97 -9.35 3.36 1.26
N PRO A 98 -9.85 3.11 2.48
CA PRO A 98 -10.55 4.12 3.26
C PRO A 98 -9.69 5.38 3.44
N CYS A 99 -10.30 6.58 3.34
CA CYS A 99 -9.62 7.89 3.33
C CYS A 99 -8.64 8.14 4.50
N ASN A 100 -8.78 7.38 5.58
CA ASN A 100 -7.97 7.51 6.80
C ASN A 100 -6.77 6.54 6.84
N LEU A 101 -6.68 5.61 5.89
CA LEU A 101 -5.53 4.71 5.78
C LEU A 101 -4.40 5.47 5.11
N ASN A 102 -3.22 5.52 5.74
CA ASN A 102 -2.04 5.88 4.96
C ASN A 102 -1.58 4.60 4.28
N HIS A 103 -1.41 4.67 2.98
CA HIS A 103 -1.09 3.55 2.10
C HIS A 103 0.17 2.73 2.47
N ILE A 104 1.02 3.22 3.38
CA ILE A 104 2.18 2.49 3.93
C ILE A 104 1.79 1.59 5.12
N ASP A 105 0.53 1.65 5.58
CA ASP A 105 0.03 0.77 6.63
C ASP A 105 0.02 -0.69 6.15
N VAL A 106 0.27 -1.64 7.05
CA VAL A 106 0.26 -3.08 6.75
C VAL A 106 -1.12 -3.48 6.22
N ILE A 107 -1.22 -3.81 4.94
CA ILE A 107 -2.46 -4.27 4.30
C ILE A 107 -2.32 -5.76 4.01
N LEU A 108 -3.19 -6.57 4.62
CA LEU A 108 -3.21 -8.02 4.45
C LEU A 108 -4.32 -8.40 3.46
N VAL A 109 -4.01 -9.27 2.51
CA VAL A 109 -5.01 -9.90 1.63
C VAL A 109 -5.74 -11.00 2.40
N LYS A 110 -7.06 -11.02 2.27
CA LYS A 110 -7.96 -11.95 2.95
C LYS A 110 -8.52 -12.98 1.98
#